data_AF-A0A8X7RQK2-F1
#
_entry.id   AF-A0A8X7RQK2-F1
#
_cell.length_a   1.000
_cell.length_b   1.000
_cell.length_c   1.000
_cell.angle_alpha   90.00
_cell.angle_beta   90.00
_cell.angle_gamma   90.00
#
_symmetry.space_group_name_H-M   'P 1'
#
loop_
_entity.id
_entity.type
_entity.pdbx_description
1 polymer ?
#
loop_
_entity_poly.entity_id
_entity_poly.type
_entity_poly.pdbx_seq_one_letter_code
_entity_poly.pdbx_strand_id
1 'polypeptide(L)'
;MPGDNIFGSDVKDAVKSMDAAFAPAIASKIPWVAVLGNHDQESTLSRQELMNYIVKLPNTLSQVNPPEAAHYIDGFGNYNLEIHGVAESSLQDKSLLNLYFLDSGDYSSVQSL
;
A
#
# COMPACT_ATOMS: atom_id res chain seq x y z
N MET A 1 -2.83 -6.61 -2.55
CA MET A 1 -3.81 -5.95 -3.43
C MET A 1 -3.03 -5.07 -4.39
N PRO A 2 -3.30 -5.17 -5.70
CA PRO A 2 -2.76 -4.23 -6.68
C PRO A 2 -3.35 -2.82 -6.45
N GLY A 3 -2.78 -1.80 -7.11
CA GLY A 3 -3.32 -0.43 -7.08
C GLY A 3 -4.75 -0.33 -7.63
N ASP A 4 -5.34 0.86 -7.51
CA ASP A 4 -6.72 1.19 -7.87
C ASP A 4 -7.74 0.39 -7.06
N ASN A 5 -7.61 0.50 -5.75
CA ASN A 5 -8.49 -0.14 -4.78
C ASN A 5 -9.87 0.53 -4.73
N ILE A 6 -9.97 1.82 -5.09
CA ILE A 6 -11.23 2.57 -5.20
C ILE A 6 -11.34 3.31 -6.53
N PHE A 7 -12.59 3.54 -6.97
CA PHE A 7 -12.89 4.30 -8.19
C PHE A 7 -13.03 5.80 -7.87
N GLY A 8 -11.94 6.56 -7.92
CA GLY A 8 -11.90 7.89 -7.30
C GLY A 8 -12.94 8.90 -7.81
N SER A 9 -13.24 8.95 -9.10
CA SER A 9 -14.14 9.97 -9.68
C SER A 9 -15.59 10.01 -9.15
N ASP A 10 -16.08 8.95 -8.48
CA ASP A 10 -17.42 8.89 -7.85
C ASP A 10 -17.37 8.63 -6.33
N VAL A 11 -16.18 8.76 -5.72
CA VAL A 11 -15.99 8.51 -4.28
C VAL A 11 -16.28 9.78 -3.48
N LYS A 12 -17.40 9.75 -2.75
CA LYS A 12 -17.78 10.82 -1.80
C LYS A 12 -17.14 10.68 -0.41
N ASP A 13 -16.67 9.47 -0.10
CA ASP A 13 -16.03 9.12 1.17
C ASP A 13 -14.96 8.04 0.91
N ALA A 14 -13.71 8.48 0.83
CA ALA A 14 -12.58 7.60 0.50
C ALA A 14 -12.33 6.53 1.56
N VAL A 15 -12.52 6.86 2.83
CA VAL A 15 -12.32 5.94 3.96
C VAL A 15 -13.33 4.80 3.87
N LYS A 16 -14.61 5.13 3.72
CA LYS A 16 -15.67 4.12 3.63
C LYS A 16 -15.50 3.21 2.41
N SER A 17 -15.05 3.76 1.28
CA SER A 17 -14.75 2.96 0.09
C SER A 17 -13.57 2.02 0.31
N MET A 18 -12.49 2.48 0.97
CA MET A 18 -11.35 1.63 1.32
C MET A 18 -11.74 0.53 2.31
N ASP A 19 -12.57 0.84 3.30
CA ASP A 19 -13.08 -0.15 4.24
C ASP A 19 -13.86 -1.26 3.52
N ALA A 20 -14.72 -0.88 2.57
CA ALA A 20 -15.45 -1.83 1.74
C ALA A 20 -14.52 -2.67 0.85
N ALA A 21 -13.52 -2.04 0.23
CA ALA A 21 -12.55 -2.72 -0.63
C ALA A 21 -11.69 -3.74 0.13
N PHE A 22 -11.24 -3.40 1.34
CA PHE A 22 -10.38 -4.26 2.15
C PHE A 22 -11.13 -5.17 3.13
N ALA A 23 -12.45 -5.00 3.31
CA ALA A 23 -13.27 -5.84 4.19
C ALA A 23 -13.07 -7.35 3.97
N PRO A 24 -12.99 -7.89 2.72
CA PRO A 24 -12.73 -9.31 2.51
C PRO A 24 -11.36 -9.77 3.03
N ALA A 25 -10.31 -8.96 2.84
CA ALA A 25 -8.97 -9.25 3.32
C ALA A 25 -8.92 -9.23 4.86
N ILE A 26 -9.54 -8.22 5.47
CA ILE A 26 -9.65 -8.09 6.94
C ILE A 26 -10.43 -9.27 7.53
N ALA A 27 -11.57 -9.63 6.93
CA ALA A 27 -12.43 -10.73 7.38
C ALA A 27 -11.73 -12.10 7.28
N SER A 28 -10.84 -12.27 6.29
CA SER A 28 -10.08 -13.51 6.11
C SER A 28 -9.06 -13.79 7.23
N LYS A 29 -8.67 -12.75 8.00
CA LYS A 29 -7.60 -12.79 9.01
C LYS A 29 -6.24 -13.23 8.46
N ILE A 30 -6.03 -13.11 7.15
CA ILE A 30 -4.75 -13.38 6.49
C ILE A 30 -3.98 -12.07 6.41
N PRO A 31 -2.66 -12.07 6.67
CA PRO A 31 -1.82 -10.90 6.44
C PRO A 31 -1.90 -10.43 4.98
N TRP A 32 -2.04 -9.13 4.76
CA TRP A 32 -2.20 -8.56 3.42
C TRP A 32 -1.43 -7.26 3.28
N VAL A 33 -1.24 -6.84 2.04
CA VAL A 33 -0.57 -5.60 1.67
C VAL A 33 -1.38 -4.91 0.58
N ALA A 34 -1.35 -3.58 0.52
CA ALA A 34 -1.83 -2.79 -0.60
C ALA A 34 -0.74 -1.86 -1.14
N VAL A 35 -0.83 -1.60 -2.44
CA VAL A 35 -0.14 -0.53 -3.15
C VAL A 35 -1.21 0.41 -3.68
N LEU A 36 -0.89 1.70 -3.80
CA LEU A 36 -1.82 2.69 -4.32
C LEU A 36 -1.74 2.76 -5.84
N GLY A 37 -2.88 2.94 -6.51
CA GLY A 37 -2.96 3.27 -7.94
C GLY A 37 -3.35 4.73 -8.16
N ASN A 38 -3.34 5.18 -9.41
CA ASN A 38 -3.63 6.57 -9.76
C ASN A 38 -5.09 6.97 -9.46
N HIS A 39 -6.03 6.03 -9.49
CA HIS A 39 -7.44 6.32 -9.19
C HIS A 39 -7.74 6.40 -7.69
N ASP A 40 -6.85 5.90 -6.82
CA ASP A 40 -7.06 5.95 -5.38
C ASP A 40 -7.09 7.39 -4.84
N GLN A 41 -6.27 8.28 -5.44
CA GLN A 41 -6.13 9.69 -5.03
C GLN A 41 -7.13 10.65 -5.67
N GLU A 42 -7.98 10.19 -6.59
CA GLU A 42 -9.02 11.01 -7.23
C GLU A 42 -10.24 11.26 -6.31
N SER A 43 -10.09 11.01 -5.00
CA SER A 43 -11.16 11.04 -3.99
C SER A 43 -10.98 12.18 -2.97
N THR A 44 -11.67 12.10 -1.83
CA THR A 44 -11.62 13.12 -0.77
C THR A 44 -10.32 13.15 0.06
N LEU A 45 -9.43 12.17 -0.12
CA LEU A 45 -8.15 12.07 0.60
C LEU A 45 -6.98 12.08 -0.37
N SER A 46 -5.88 12.71 0.04
CA SER A 46 -4.61 12.63 -0.68
C SER A 46 -4.02 11.22 -0.63
N ARG A 47 -3.11 10.93 -1.57
CA ARG A 47 -2.34 9.68 -1.64
C ARG A 47 -1.62 9.36 -0.32
N GLN A 48 -1.05 10.38 0.32
CA GLN A 48 -0.40 10.25 1.63
C GLN A 48 -1.37 9.85 2.73
N GLU A 49 -2.53 10.52 2.77
CA GLU A 49 -3.57 10.25 3.78
C GLU A 49 -4.14 8.84 3.62
N LEU A 50 -4.33 8.38 2.39
CA LEU A 50 -4.75 7.01 2.10
C LEU A 50 -3.72 5.99 2.57
N MET A 51 -2.44 6.18 2.25
CA MET A 51 -1.40 5.28 2.75
C MET A 51 -1.37 5.26 4.28
N ASN A 52 -1.41 6.43 4.91
CA ASN A 52 -1.44 6.57 6.37
C ASN A 52 -2.68 5.94 7.01
N TYR A 53 -3.78 5.81 6.26
CA TYR A 53 -4.97 5.08 6.69
C TYR A 53 -4.78 3.57 6.56
N ILE A 54 -4.34 3.10 5.38
CA ILE A 54 -4.16 1.68 5.05
C ILE A 54 -3.24 0.98 6.05
N VAL A 55 -2.11 1.61 6.43
CA VAL A 55 -1.15 1.01 7.38
C VAL A 55 -1.71 0.80 8.79
N LYS A 56 -2.88 1.38 9.10
CA LYS A 56 -3.56 1.23 10.40
C LYS A 56 -4.65 0.15 10.37
N LEU A 57 -4.96 -0.41 9.20
CA LEU A 57 -6.02 -1.41 9.07
C LEU A 57 -5.60 -2.79 9.64
N PRO A 58 -6.54 -3.60 10.14
CA PRO A 58 -6.22 -4.89 10.73
C PRO A 58 -5.53 -5.84 9.74
N ASN A 59 -4.53 -6.58 10.24
CA ASN A 59 -3.75 -7.58 9.50
C ASN A 59 -3.00 -7.05 8.28
N THR A 60 -2.91 -5.73 8.11
CA THR A 60 -2.05 -5.15 7.08
C THR A 60 -0.58 -5.31 7.46
N LEU A 61 0.25 -5.63 6.47
CA LEU A 61 1.71 -5.54 6.53
C LEU A 61 2.22 -4.35 5.72
N SER A 62 1.31 -3.50 5.24
CA SER A 62 1.68 -2.30 4.49
C SER A 62 2.42 -1.31 5.36
N GLN A 63 3.38 -0.63 4.75
CA GLN A 63 4.23 0.35 5.41
C GLN A 63 4.25 1.64 4.61
N VAL A 64 4.48 2.76 5.30
CA VAL A 64 4.84 4.02 4.64
C VAL A 64 6.28 3.95 4.11
N ASN A 65 6.70 4.95 3.34
CA ASN A 65 8.09 5.02 2.87
C ASN A 65 9.08 4.98 4.06
N PRO A 66 10.28 4.40 3.87
CA PRO A 66 11.37 4.54 4.83
C PRO A 66 11.57 6.01 5.21
N PRO A 67 11.69 6.35 6.51
CA PRO A 67 11.82 7.74 6.95
C PRO A 67 12.97 8.49 6.27
N GLU A 68 14.09 7.80 6.05
CA GLU A 68 15.25 8.33 5.34
C GLU A 68 14.95 8.61 3.87
N ALA A 69 14.04 7.86 3.24
CA ALA A 69 13.72 7.98 1.83
C ALA A 69 12.56 8.94 1.53
N ALA A 70 11.82 9.37 2.56
CA ALA A 70 10.63 10.21 2.42
C ALA A 70 10.89 11.57 1.73
N HIS A 71 12.15 12.02 1.64
CA HIS A 71 12.51 13.31 1.04
C HIS A 71 13.06 13.22 -0.39
N TYR A 72 13.32 12.01 -0.92
CA TYR A 72 13.89 11.83 -2.27
C TYR A 72 13.25 10.70 -3.08
N ILE A 73 12.38 9.88 -2.50
CA ILE A 73 11.54 8.93 -3.23
C ILE A 73 10.15 9.54 -3.38
N ASP A 74 9.69 9.66 -4.61
CA ASP A 74 8.34 10.12 -4.93
C ASP A 74 7.30 9.01 -4.65
N GLY A 75 6.06 9.41 -4.43
CA GLY A 75 4.97 8.50 -4.07
C GLY A 75 4.98 8.04 -2.60
N PHE A 76 4.07 7.12 -2.25
CA PHE A 76 3.80 6.63 -0.90
C PHE A 76 3.60 5.12 -0.86
N GLY A 77 4.14 4.48 0.18
CA GLY A 77 4.07 3.03 0.33
C GLY A 77 5.18 2.29 -0.42
N ASN A 78 6.32 2.94 -0.63
CA ASN A 78 7.52 2.32 -1.19
C ASN A 78 8.31 1.59 -0.08
N TYR A 79 8.33 0.27 -0.04
CA TYR A 79 9.07 -0.49 0.99
C TYR A 79 9.47 -1.90 0.52
N ASN A 80 10.50 -2.46 1.18
CA ASN A 80 10.84 -3.88 1.10
C ASN A 80 10.18 -4.60 2.28
N LEU A 81 9.38 -5.63 1.99
CA LEU A 81 8.87 -6.55 2.99
C LEU A 81 9.70 -7.84 2.95
N GLU A 82 10.45 -8.07 4.00
CA GLU A 82 11.20 -9.30 4.18
C GLU A 82 10.32 -10.36 4.82
N ILE A 83 10.25 -11.53 4.18
CA ILE A 83 9.61 -12.72 4.74
C ILE A 83 10.73 -13.63 5.21
N HIS A 84 10.79 -13.79 6.52
CA HIS A 84 11.79 -14.60 7.18
C HIS A 84 11.33 -16.05 7.35
N GLY A 85 12.24 -16.93 7.74
CA GLY A 85 11.91 -18.31 8.06
C GLY A 85 10.98 -18.43 9.27
N VAL A 86 10.37 -19.61 9.40
CA VAL A 86 9.45 -19.92 10.50
C VAL A 86 10.14 -19.66 11.84
N ALA A 87 9.42 -19.06 12.79
CA ALA A 87 9.91 -18.83 14.14
C ALA A 87 10.44 -20.14 14.76
N GLU A 88 11.50 -20.02 15.56
CA GLU A 88 12.20 -21.12 16.23
C GLU A 88 12.89 -22.13 15.28
N SER A 89 12.98 -21.82 13.98
CA SER A 89 13.77 -22.58 13.02
C SER A 89 15.18 -22.00 12.85
N SER A 90 16.10 -22.79 12.27
CA SER A 90 17.43 -22.31 11.85
C SER A 90 17.39 -21.28 10.71
N LEU A 91 16.20 -20.98 10.19
CA LEU A 91 15.96 -20.01 9.14
C LEU A 91 15.26 -18.75 9.66
N GLN A 92 14.92 -18.67 10.96
CA GLN A 92 14.15 -17.55 11.53
C GLN A 92 14.74 -16.18 11.19
N ASP A 93 16.06 -16.02 11.25
CA ASP A 93 16.69 -14.72 10.98
C ASP A 93 17.22 -14.61 9.54
N LYS A 94 16.75 -15.50 8.65
CA LYS A 94 17.11 -15.49 7.23
C LYS A 94 15.92 -14.98 6.42
N SER A 95 16.15 -13.91 5.66
CA SER A 95 15.22 -13.47 4.63
C SER A 95 15.14 -14.56 3.54
N LEU A 96 13.97 -15.20 3.45
CA LEU A 96 13.68 -16.26 2.48
C LEU A 96 13.06 -15.67 1.21
N LEU A 97 12.30 -14.58 1.34
CA LEU A 97 11.68 -13.86 0.23
C LEU A 97 11.67 -12.37 0.54
N ASN A 98 11.99 -11.55 -0.48
CA ASN A 98 11.92 -10.10 -0.41
C ASN A 98 10.85 -9.64 -1.40
N LEU A 99 9.86 -8.89 -0.91
CA LEU A 99 8.78 -8.33 -1.72
C LEU A 99 8.95 -6.82 -1.76
N TYR A 100 9.21 -6.28 -2.95
CA TYR A 100 9.32 -4.85 -3.18
C TYR A 100 7.98 -4.28 -3.62
N PHE A 101 7.45 -3.37 -2.81
CA PHE A 101 6.26 -2.60 -3.11
C PHE A 101 6.69 -1.21 -3.53
N LEU A 102 6.34 -0.84 -4.75
CA LEU A 102 6.76 0.41 -5.37
C LEU A 102 5.55 1.15 -5.88
N ASP A 103 5.53 2.43 -5.57
CA ASP A 103 4.57 3.40 -6.05
C ASP A 103 5.16 4.13 -7.26
N SER A 104 4.56 3.94 -8.43
CA SER A 104 4.97 4.60 -9.67
C SER A 104 4.49 6.05 -9.79
N GLY A 105 3.70 6.54 -8.84
CA GLY A 105 3.05 7.85 -8.91
C GLY A 105 1.84 7.86 -9.83
N ASP A 106 1.47 9.05 -10.28
CA ASP A 106 0.32 9.31 -11.14
C ASP A 106 0.69 9.31 -12.64
N TYR A 107 -0.28 9.61 -13.50
CA TYR A 107 -0.07 9.84 -14.92
C TYR A 107 1.11 10.78 -15.19
N SER A 108 1.87 10.46 -16.24
CA SER A 108 2.98 11.29 -16.72
C SER A 108 2.49 12.70 -17.06
N SER A 109 3.23 13.71 -16.60
CA SER A 109 3.05 15.10 -17.01
C SER A 109 3.62 15.39 -18.41
N VAL A 110 4.30 14.42 -19.02
CA VAL A 110 4.84 14.54 -20.38
C VAL A 110 3.75 14.14 -21.37
N GLN A 111 3.40 15.06 -22.28
CA GLN A 111 2.49 14.78 -23.39
C GLN A 111 3.00 13.62 -24.23
N SER A 112 2.15 12.61 -24.45
CA SER A 112 2.43 11.55 -25.41
C SER A 112 2.52 12.18 -26.80
N LEU A 113 3.62 11.89 -27.52
CA LEU A 113 3.84 12.31 -28.90
C LEU A 113 2.74 11.81 -29.85
#